data_AF-A0A822B8Y6-F1
#
_entry.id   AF-A0A822B8Y6-F1
#
_cell.length_a   1.000
_cell.length_b   1.000
_cell.length_c   1.000
_cell.angle_alpha   90.00
_cell.angle_beta   90.00
_cell.angle_gamma   90.00
#
_symmetry.space_group_name_H-M   'P 1'
#
loop_
_entity.id
_entity.type
_entity.pdbx_description
1 polymer ?
#
loop_
_entity_poly.entity_id
_entity_poly.type
_entity_poly.pdbx_seq_one_letter_code
_entity_poly.pdbx_strand_id
1 'polypeptide(L)'
;MGVSKCPYFFELVEEIRNTEQIQNISQDFRLEMWTGSKINDLFDAWFIADIVLIEALYNKSSSWANTLVLSQLQQIADLSFYHLFNSFETSRIIAGPIISDIMENIRNIMSNKSNRWKAKIYSGHDATIFAILSYFQANYIHQPPYSSTLFFDLYHIPENDTYFLKVEYLNSTNSRTTYPVKLF
;
A
#
# COMPACT_ATOMS: atom_id res chain seq x y z
N MET A 1 0.75 0.57 14.54
CA MET A 1 -0.40 -0.25 14.12
C MET A 1 -0.28 -1.64 14.74
N GLY A 2 -1.41 -2.24 15.17
CA GLY A 2 -1.45 -3.47 15.98
C GLY A 2 -1.09 -4.78 15.27
N VAL A 3 -0.62 -4.72 14.03
CA VAL A 3 -0.26 -5.89 13.20
C VAL A 3 0.92 -6.66 13.79
N SER A 4 1.85 -5.96 14.46
CA SER A 4 3.06 -6.56 15.08
C SER A 4 2.79 -7.57 16.20
N LYS A 5 1.54 -7.71 16.64
CA LYS A 5 1.12 -8.68 17.66
C LYS A 5 0.07 -9.69 17.17
N CYS A 6 -0.15 -9.82 15.86
CA CYS A 6 -1.13 -10.74 15.28
C CYS A 6 -0.43 -12.02 14.79
N PRO A 7 -0.54 -13.17 15.49
CA PRO A 7 0.10 -14.43 15.06
C PRO A 7 -0.38 -14.88 13.68
N TYR A 8 -1.70 -14.75 13.43
CA TYR A 8 -2.30 -15.13 12.15
C TYR A 8 -1.76 -14.30 10.97
N PHE A 9 -1.41 -13.03 11.19
CA PHE A 9 -0.75 -12.23 10.15
C PHE A 9 0.61 -12.82 9.77
N PHE A 10 1.40 -13.25 10.77
CA PHE A 10 2.70 -13.88 10.50
C PHE A 10 2.54 -15.21 9.78
N GLU A 11 1.54 -16.02 10.13
CA GLU A 11 1.21 -17.26 9.41
C GLU A 11 0.92 -16.99 7.93
N LEU A 12 0.08 -15.99 7.62
CA LEU A 12 -0.22 -15.61 6.24
C LEU A 12 1.03 -15.13 5.48
N VAL A 13 1.90 -14.34 6.12
CA VAL A 13 3.15 -13.88 5.49
C VAL A 13 4.08 -15.07 5.20
N GLU A 14 4.19 -16.04 6.11
CA GLU A 14 4.97 -17.26 5.88
C GLU A 14 4.37 -18.13 4.77
N GLU A 15 3.05 -18.25 4.67
CA GLU A 15 2.41 -18.96 3.55
C GLU A 15 2.72 -18.27 2.22
N ILE A 16 2.63 -16.94 2.17
CA ILE A 16 2.97 -16.15 0.99
C ILE A 16 4.43 -16.40 0.61
N ARG A 17 5.37 -16.31 1.55
CA ARG A 17 6.82 -16.55 1.32
C ARG A 17 7.13 -17.88 0.62
N ASN A 18 6.30 -18.89 0.81
CA ASN A 18 6.53 -20.24 0.31
C ASN A 18 5.91 -20.54 -1.08
N THR A 19 5.31 -19.57 -1.78
CA THR A 19 4.68 -19.84 -3.09
C THR A 19 5.68 -19.92 -4.27
N GLU A 20 5.34 -20.65 -5.33
CA GLU A 20 6.26 -20.96 -6.46
C GLU A 20 6.61 -19.75 -7.33
N GLN A 21 5.65 -18.83 -7.57
CA GLN A 21 5.89 -17.59 -8.33
C GLN A 21 6.98 -16.71 -7.71
N ILE A 22 7.15 -16.84 -6.40
CA ILE A 22 8.09 -16.08 -5.58
C ILE A 22 9.51 -16.65 -5.65
N GLN A 23 9.64 -17.97 -5.68
CA GLN A 23 10.94 -18.65 -5.74
C GLN A 23 11.70 -18.35 -7.04
N ASN A 24 10.98 -18.05 -8.11
CA ASN A 24 11.58 -17.67 -9.40
C ASN A 24 12.23 -16.27 -9.37
N ILE A 25 11.73 -15.36 -8.52
CA ILE A 25 12.29 -14.00 -8.36
C ILE A 25 13.57 -14.03 -7.53
N SER A 26 13.62 -14.85 -6.47
CA SER A 26 14.80 -14.98 -5.60
C SER A 26 16.02 -15.60 -6.27
N GLN A 27 15.86 -16.21 -7.45
CA GLN A 27 16.95 -16.92 -8.16
C GLN A 27 17.79 -16.06 -9.11
N ASP A 28 17.57 -14.74 -9.21
CA ASP A 28 18.46 -13.90 -10.04
C ASP A 28 19.83 -13.70 -9.35
N PHE A 29 20.73 -14.67 -9.57
CA PHE A 29 22.10 -14.70 -9.08
C PHE A 29 22.89 -13.42 -9.38
N ARG A 30 22.50 -12.64 -10.40
CA ARG A 30 23.17 -11.38 -10.73
C ARG A 30 22.89 -10.30 -9.68
N LEU A 31 21.69 -10.24 -9.13
CA LEU A 31 21.35 -9.27 -8.07
C LEU A 31 22.13 -9.56 -6.79
N GLU A 32 22.22 -10.82 -6.37
CA GLU A 32 23.04 -11.20 -5.22
C GLU A 32 24.53 -10.88 -5.45
N MET A 33 25.04 -11.14 -6.66
CA MET A 33 26.42 -10.83 -7.02
C MET A 33 26.70 -9.32 -7.01
N TRP A 34 25.80 -8.50 -7.52
CA TRP A 34 25.99 -7.04 -7.61
C TRP A 34 25.81 -6.32 -6.28
N THR A 35 24.90 -6.82 -5.42
CA THR A 35 24.56 -6.20 -4.13
C THR A 35 25.35 -6.79 -2.97
N GLY A 36 25.93 -7.98 -3.13
CA GLY A 36 26.56 -8.75 -2.07
C GLY A 36 25.58 -9.28 -1.01
N SER A 37 24.28 -9.11 -1.23
CA SER A 37 23.22 -9.53 -0.30
C SER A 37 22.56 -10.81 -0.80
N LYS A 38 22.28 -11.73 0.12
CA LYS A 38 21.50 -12.93 -0.21
C LYS A 38 20.03 -12.58 -0.34
N ILE A 39 19.35 -13.22 -1.29
CA ILE A 39 17.91 -13.07 -1.54
C ILE A 39 17.25 -14.41 -1.22
N ASN A 40 16.74 -14.55 0.00
CA ASN A 40 16.12 -15.81 0.43
C ASN A 40 14.62 -15.86 0.14
N ASP A 41 13.97 -14.69 0.10
CA ASP A 41 12.53 -14.57 -0.11
C ASP A 41 12.16 -13.26 -0.85
N LEU A 42 10.85 -13.02 -1.05
CA LEU A 42 10.35 -11.77 -1.63
C LEU A 42 10.70 -10.54 -0.81
N PHE A 43 10.76 -10.66 0.51
CA PHE A 43 11.00 -9.51 1.37
C PHE A 43 12.43 -9.01 1.17
N ASP A 44 13.40 -9.93 1.08
CA ASP A 44 14.78 -9.60 0.71
C ASP A 44 14.84 -8.97 -0.68
N ALA A 45 14.13 -9.54 -1.66
CA ALA A 45 14.10 -9.04 -3.04
C ALA A 45 13.48 -7.61 -3.12
N TRP A 46 12.35 -7.40 -2.45
CA TRP A 46 11.69 -6.10 -2.33
C TRP A 46 12.58 -5.08 -1.63
N PHE A 47 13.24 -5.47 -0.53
CA PHE A 47 14.12 -4.58 0.23
C PHE A 47 15.33 -4.11 -0.59
N ILE A 48 15.95 -5.02 -1.34
CA ILE A 48 17.03 -4.68 -2.28
C ILE A 48 16.51 -3.78 -3.39
N ALA A 49 15.35 -4.09 -3.97
CA ALA A 49 14.74 -3.27 -5.01
C ALA A 49 14.47 -1.84 -4.51
N ASP A 50 13.88 -1.69 -3.31
CA ASP A 50 13.59 -0.40 -2.69
C ASP A 50 14.87 0.45 -2.54
N ILE A 51 15.95 -0.14 -2.01
CA ILE A 51 17.25 0.54 -1.88
C ILE A 51 17.75 1.04 -3.23
N VAL A 52 17.83 0.15 -4.23
CA VAL A 52 18.43 0.48 -5.54
C VAL A 52 17.58 1.49 -6.31
N LEU A 53 16.25 1.41 -6.20
CA LEU A 53 15.33 2.37 -6.80
C LEU A 53 15.47 3.76 -6.16
N ILE A 54 15.63 3.83 -4.83
CA ILE A 54 15.91 5.08 -4.12
C ILE A 54 17.28 5.64 -4.54
N GLU A 55 18.32 4.80 -4.59
CA GLU A 55 19.64 5.23 -5.05
C GLU A 55 19.57 5.83 -6.47
N ALA A 56 18.85 5.17 -7.38
CA ALA A 56 18.65 5.66 -8.74
C ALA A 56 17.90 6.99 -8.76
N LEU A 57 16.85 7.14 -7.95
CA LEU A 57 16.08 8.39 -7.81
C LEU A 57 16.98 9.58 -7.44
N TYR A 58 18.01 9.35 -6.63
CA TYR A 58 18.95 10.38 -6.19
C TYR A 58 20.28 10.41 -6.96
N ASN A 59 20.36 9.73 -8.12
CA ASN A 59 21.58 9.62 -8.94
C ASN A 59 22.79 9.08 -8.15
N LYS A 60 22.54 8.10 -7.28
CA LYS A 60 23.54 7.41 -6.45
C LYS A 60 23.70 5.93 -6.80
N SER A 61 22.94 5.43 -7.78
CA SER A 61 22.98 4.03 -8.17
C SER A 61 24.33 3.62 -8.76
N SER A 62 24.71 2.38 -8.50
CA SER A 62 25.88 1.76 -9.13
C SER A 62 25.72 1.62 -10.64
N SER A 63 26.84 1.48 -11.37
CA SER A 63 26.85 1.46 -12.85
C SER A 63 26.08 0.28 -13.48
N TRP A 64 25.88 -0.81 -12.74
CA TRP A 64 25.11 -1.97 -13.20
C TRP A 64 23.59 -1.72 -13.18
N ALA A 65 23.11 -0.76 -12.38
CA ALA A 65 21.69 -0.43 -12.24
C ALA A 65 21.19 0.46 -13.40
N ASN A 66 21.30 -0.05 -14.62
CA ASN A 66 20.79 0.61 -15.81
C ASN A 66 19.25 0.54 -15.89
N THR A 67 18.65 1.26 -16.84
CA THR A 67 17.18 1.35 -17.00
C THR A 67 16.47 -0.01 -17.09
N LEU A 68 17.10 -1.02 -17.72
CA LEU A 68 16.52 -2.36 -17.80
C LEU A 68 16.47 -3.02 -16.41
N VAL A 69 17.57 -2.96 -15.67
CA VAL A 69 17.66 -3.51 -14.31
C VAL A 69 16.70 -2.79 -13.37
N LEU A 70 16.62 -1.46 -13.44
CA LEU A 70 15.68 -0.68 -12.63
C LEU A 70 14.21 -1.05 -12.93
N SER A 71 13.87 -1.27 -14.20
CA SER A 71 12.53 -1.73 -14.58
C SER A 71 12.21 -3.12 -14.01
N GLN A 72 13.19 -4.04 -14.02
CA GLN A 72 13.03 -5.36 -13.42
C GLN A 72 12.86 -5.28 -11.90
N LEU A 73 13.65 -4.45 -11.23
CA LEU A 73 13.54 -4.23 -9.78
C LEU A 73 12.21 -3.59 -9.40
N GLN A 74 11.68 -2.67 -10.20
CA GLN A 74 10.34 -2.11 -9.97
C GLN A 74 9.25 -3.18 -10.08
N GLN A 75 9.34 -4.09 -11.06
CA GLN A 75 8.40 -5.20 -11.19
C GLN A 75 8.49 -6.17 -10.00
N ILE A 76 9.71 -6.46 -9.54
CA ILE A 76 9.95 -7.25 -8.33
C ILE A 76 9.31 -6.57 -7.13
N ALA A 77 9.51 -5.26 -6.96
CA ALA A 77 8.94 -4.52 -5.85
C ALA A 77 7.40 -4.56 -5.87
N ASP A 78 6.79 -4.23 -7.00
CA ASP A 78 5.33 -4.23 -7.18
C ASP A 78 4.72 -5.61 -6.92
N LEU A 79 5.29 -6.67 -7.51
CA LEU A 79 4.81 -8.04 -7.30
C LEU A 79 4.98 -8.48 -5.85
N SER A 80 6.14 -8.21 -5.25
CA SER A 80 6.41 -8.59 -3.87
C SER A 80 5.40 -7.94 -2.93
N PHE A 81 5.17 -6.65 -3.13
CA PHE A 81 4.22 -5.86 -2.35
C PHE A 81 2.78 -6.33 -2.55
N TYR A 82 2.38 -6.59 -3.80
CA TYR A 82 1.06 -7.12 -4.14
C TYR A 82 0.81 -8.46 -3.44
N HIS A 83 1.74 -9.40 -3.52
CA HIS A 83 1.57 -10.71 -2.89
C HIS A 83 1.49 -10.62 -1.37
N LEU A 84 2.25 -9.74 -0.73
CA LEU A 84 2.23 -9.55 0.73
C LEU A 84 0.93 -8.91 1.24
N PHE A 85 0.32 -8.01 0.47
CA PHE A 85 -0.73 -7.13 0.99
C PHE A 85 -2.09 -7.21 0.28
N ASN A 86 -2.21 -7.91 -0.85
CA ASN A 86 -3.44 -7.92 -1.67
C ASN A 86 -4.40 -9.10 -1.38
N SER A 87 -4.19 -9.89 -0.33
CA SER A 87 -5.22 -10.88 0.06
C SER A 87 -6.33 -10.23 0.87
N PHE A 88 -7.52 -10.82 0.85
CA PHE A 88 -8.63 -10.32 1.66
C PHE A 88 -8.30 -10.38 3.16
N GLU A 89 -7.61 -11.44 3.58
CA GLU A 89 -7.21 -11.70 4.95
C GLU A 89 -6.16 -10.68 5.42
N THR A 90 -5.10 -10.45 4.65
CA THR A 90 -4.04 -9.50 5.02
C THR A 90 -4.57 -8.07 4.98
N SER A 91 -5.31 -7.69 3.94
CA SER A 91 -5.93 -6.37 3.84
C SER A 91 -6.92 -6.12 4.99
N ARG A 92 -7.74 -7.10 5.37
CA ARG A 92 -8.65 -6.96 6.53
C ARG A 92 -7.89 -6.77 7.84
N ILE A 93 -6.79 -7.48 8.07
CA ILE A 93 -5.99 -7.35 9.31
C ILE A 93 -5.30 -5.99 9.37
N ILE A 94 -4.74 -5.52 8.26
CA ILE A 94 -3.98 -4.27 8.20
C ILE A 94 -4.91 -3.05 8.14
N ALA A 95 -5.87 -3.05 7.22
CA ALA A 95 -6.76 -1.92 6.95
C ALA A 95 -7.98 -1.88 7.87
N GLY A 96 -8.43 -3.02 8.39
CA GLY A 96 -9.65 -3.11 9.20
C GLY A 96 -9.68 -2.12 10.39
N PRO A 97 -8.63 -2.03 11.21
CA PRO A 97 -8.60 -1.09 12.34
C PRO A 97 -8.75 0.39 11.93
N ILE A 98 -8.03 0.82 10.88
CA ILE A 98 -8.08 2.22 10.41
C ILE A 98 -9.42 2.52 9.71
N ILE A 99 -9.96 1.58 8.92
CA ILE A 99 -11.28 1.72 8.32
C ILE A 99 -12.35 1.80 9.41
N SER A 100 -12.26 0.99 10.47
CA SER A 100 -13.20 1.03 11.59
C SER A 100 -13.20 2.41 12.27
N ASP A 101 -12.02 2.96 12.55
CA ASP A 101 -11.89 4.31 13.14
C ASP A 101 -12.47 5.36 12.19
N ILE A 102 -12.14 5.34 10.89
CA ILE A 102 -12.71 6.26 9.89
C ILE A 102 -14.25 6.20 9.90
N MET A 103 -14.82 4.99 9.85
CA MET A 103 -16.28 4.80 9.83
C MET A 103 -16.95 5.21 11.14
N GLU A 104 -16.32 4.97 12.29
CA GLU A 104 -16.80 5.44 13.58
C GLU A 104 -16.83 6.98 13.63
N ASN A 105 -15.77 7.64 13.16
CA ASN A 105 -15.74 9.10 13.08
C ASN A 105 -16.84 9.65 12.16
N ILE A 106 -17.09 9.02 11.01
CA ILE A 106 -18.18 9.40 10.09
C ILE A 106 -19.55 9.27 10.78
N ARG A 107 -19.83 8.15 11.45
CA ARG A 107 -21.10 7.95 12.20
C ARG A 107 -21.27 8.97 13.32
N ASN A 108 -20.19 9.32 14.01
CA ASN A 108 -20.23 10.33 15.06
C ASN A 108 -20.54 11.73 14.51
N ILE A 109 -20.03 12.07 13.31
CA ILE A 109 -20.35 13.34 12.65
C ILE A 109 -21.83 13.37 12.21
N MET A 110 -22.33 12.27 11.66
CA MET A 110 -23.73 12.17 11.22
C MET A 110 -24.72 12.27 12.40
N SER A 111 -24.39 11.66 13.54
CA SER A 111 -25.25 11.66 14.73
C SER A 111 -25.10 12.92 15.59
N ASN A 112 -23.90 13.49 15.67
CA ASN A 112 -23.60 14.64 16.50
C ASN A 112 -23.08 15.82 15.67
N LYS A 113 -24.03 16.65 15.22
CA LYS A 113 -23.80 17.85 14.39
C LYS A 113 -22.92 18.92 15.06
N SER A 114 -22.53 18.74 16.34
CA SER A 114 -21.64 19.66 17.07
C SER A 114 -20.16 19.23 17.10
N ASN A 115 -19.73 18.27 16.27
CA ASN A 115 -18.32 17.88 16.24
C ASN A 115 -17.44 19.03 15.73
N ARG A 116 -16.34 19.28 16.45
CA ARG A 116 -15.45 20.45 16.24
C ARG A 116 -14.49 20.23 15.08
N TRP A 117 -14.15 18.98 14.82
CA TRP A 117 -13.14 18.59 13.84
C TRP A 117 -13.76 18.43 12.46
N LYS A 118 -13.23 19.16 11.47
CA LYS A 118 -13.65 19.09 10.06
C LYS A 118 -12.77 18.17 9.21
N ALA A 119 -11.61 17.79 9.73
CA ALA A 119 -10.70 16.85 9.09
C ALA A 119 -9.95 16.04 10.16
N LYS A 120 -9.63 14.80 9.84
CA LYS A 120 -8.74 13.94 10.62
C LYS A 120 -7.72 13.34 9.66
N ILE A 121 -6.45 13.50 9.97
CA ILE A 121 -5.34 13.09 9.10
C ILE A 121 -4.66 11.89 9.73
N TYR A 122 -4.50 10.83 8.94
CA TYR A 122 -3.76 9.63 9.30
C TYR A 122 -2.46 9.59 8.51
N SER A 123 -1.33 9.69 9.19
CA SER A 123 -0.03 9.45 8.58
C SER A 123 0.30 7.96 8.73
N GLY A 124 0.53 7.28 7.61
CA GLY A 124 0.82 5.85 7.55
C GLY A 124 1.90 5.55 6.52
N HIS A 125 1.96 4.29 6.11
CA HIS A 125 2.91 3.82 5.10
C HIS A 125 2.18 3.50 3.79
N ASP A 126 2.93 3.31 2.72
CA ASP A 126 2.46 2.69 1.47
C ASP A 126 1.61 1.42 1.72
N ALA A 127 2.03 0.55 2.65
CA ALA A 127 1.31 -0.67 2.99
C ALA A 127 -0.06 -0.37 3.60
N THR A 128 -0.21 0.77 4.28
CA THR A 128 -1.51 1.22 4.81
C THR A 128 -2.46 1.57 3.67
N ILE A 129 -2.00 2.38 2.71
CA ILE A 129 -2.81 2.81 1.57
C ILE A 129 -3.17 1.61 0.71
N PHE A 130 -2.19 0.77 0.38
CA PHE A 130 -2.40 -0.40 -0.45
C PHE A 130 -3.38 -1.37 0.20
N ALA A 131 -3.24 -1.69 1.49
CA ALA A 131 -4.18 -2.55 2.19
C ALA A 131 -5.61 -2.00 2.18
N ILE A 132 -5.80 -0.67 2.28
CA ILE A 132 -7.13 -0.05 2.18
C ILE A 132 -7.69 -0.20 0.75
N LEU A 133 -6.87 0.04 -0.28
CA LEU A 133 -7.26 -0.15 -1.68
C LEU A 133 -7.63 -1.62 -1.98
N SER A 134 -6.83 -2.57 -1.48
CA SER A 134 -7.08 -4.01 -1.57
C SER A 134 -8.36 -4.41 -0.85
N TYR A 135 -8.61 -3.85 0.34
CA TYR A 135 -9.84 -4.09 1.10
C TYR A 135 -11.09 -3.65 0.33
N PHE A 136 -11.01 -2.54 -0.42
CA PHE A 136 -12.07 -2.09 -1.32
C PHE A 136 -12.07 -2.78 -2.69
N GLN A 137 -11.22 -3.79 -2.90
CA GLN A 137 -11.09 -4.53 -4.16
C GLN A 137 -10.85 -3.60 -5.36
N ALA A 138 -10.06 -2.54 -5.16
CA ALA A 138 -9.79 -1.53 -6.19
C ALA A 138 -8.85 -2.03 -7.33
N ASN A 139 -8.43 -3.30 -7.29
CA ASN A 139 -7.55 -3.95 -8.28
C ASN A 139 -6.25 -3.17 -8.57
N TYR A 140 -5.67 -2.55 -7.55
CA TYR A 140 -4.41 -1.82 -7.69
C TYR A 140 -3.23 -2.79 -7.55
N ILE A 141 -2.28 -2.71 -8.47
CA ILE A 141 -1.13 -3.63 -8.53
C ILE A 141 0.18 -2.94 -8.11
N HIS A 142 0.28 -1.62 -8.33
CA HIS A 142 1.51 -0.87 -8.07
C HIS A 142 1.62 -0.42 -6.62
N GLN A 143 2.84 -0.39 -6.10
CA GLN A 143 3.10 0.19 -4.78
C GLN A 143 2.67 1.67 -4.76
N PRO A 144 2.02 2.16 -3.69
CA PRO A 144 1.64 3.55 -3.58
C PRO A 144 2.89 4.45 -3.60
N PRO A 145 2.95 5.47 -4.49
CA PRO A 145 4.11 6.35 -4.55
C PRO A 145 4.20 7.27 -3.33
N TYR A 146 5.34 7.95 -3.18
CA TYR A 146 5.53 8.95 -2.14
C TYR A 146 4.42 10.01 -2.14
N SER A 147 4.01 10.39 -0.93
CA SER A 147 2.91 11.31 -0.65
C SER A 147 1.56 10.94 -1.28
N SER A 148 1.38 9.67 -1.66
CA SER A 148 0.06 9.17 -2.04
C SER A 148 -0.93 9.36 -0.89
N THR A 149 -2.18 9.64 -1.22
CA THR A 149 -3.21 10.04 -0.24
C THR A 149 -4.57 9.46 -0.61
N LEU A 150 -5.27 8.89 0.38
CA LEU A 150 -6.68 8.53 0.26
C LEU A 150 -7.54 9.58 0.95
N PHE A 151 -8.48 10.15 0.21
CA PHE A 151 -9.48 11.09 0.71
C PHE A 151 -10.77 10.35 1.00
N PHE A 152 -11.36 10.60 2.16
CA PHE A 152 -12.65 10.07 2.59
C PHE A 152 -13.57 11.24 2.90
N ASP A 153 -14.24 11.75 1.87
CA ASP A 153 -15.05 12.96 1.96
C ASP A 153 -16.51 12.63 2.21
N LEU A 154 -17.03 13.12 3.33
CA LEU A 154 -18.44 12.98 3.71
C LEU A 154 -19.24 14.20 3.25
N TYR A 155 -20.17 14.00 2.33
CA TYR A 155 -21.12 15.00 1.85
C TYR A 155 -22.45 14.85 2.56
N HIS A 156 -23.15 15.96 2.79
CA HIS A 156 -24.50 16.00 3.35
C HIS A 156 -25.40 16.79 2.40
N ILE A 157 -26.56 16.23 2.05
CA ILE A 157 -27.64 16.87 1.30
C ILE A 157 -28.72 17.29 2.31
N PRO A 158 -28.78 18.58 2.70
CA PRO A 158 -29.69 19.02 3.75
C PRO A 158 -31.17 18.86 3.41
N GLU A 159 -31.53 18.92 2.12
CA GLU A 159 -32.90 18.88 1.63
C GLU A 159 -33.62 17.57 1.97
N ASN A 160 -32.88 16.47 2.04
CA ASN A 160 -33.41 15.13 2.34
C ASN A 160 -32.62 14.39 3.44
N ASP A 161 -31.80 15.13 4.19
CA ASP A 161 -30.92 14.63 5.27
C ASP A 161 -30.07 13.40 4.88
N THR A 162 -29.62 13.34 3.62
CA THR A 162 -28.85 12.19 3.11
C THR A 162 -27.35 12.45 3.13
N TYR A 163 -26.56 11.43 3.44
CA TYR A 163 -25.10 11.50 3.47
C TYR A 163 -24.47 10.58 2.43
N PHE A 164 -23.37 11.04 1.82
CA PHE A 164 -22.60 10.27 0.83
C PHE A 164 -21.13 10.29 1.17
N LEU A 165 -20.47 9.14 1.07
CA LEU A 165 -19.02 9.03 1.21
C LEU A 165 -18.40 8.93 -0.18
N LYS A 166 -17.53 9.88 -0.52
CA LYS A 166 -16.68 9.82 -1.70
C LYS A 166 -15.28 9.41 -1.27
N VAL A 167 -14.72 8.42 -1.95
CA VAL A 167 -13.33 8.01 -1.72
C VAL A 167 -12.51 8.26 -2.97
N GLU A 168 -11.41 8.97 -2.80
CA GLU A 168 -10.53 9.33 -3.91
C GLU A 168 -9.08 9.04 -3.59
N TYR A 169 -8.32 8.62 -4.60
CA TYR A 169 -6.92 8.29 -4.49
C TYR A 169 -6.06 9.25 -5.28
N LEU A 170 -5.16 9.94 -4.59
CA LEU A 170 -4.07 10.71 -5.19
C LEU A 170 -2.82 9.83 -5.23
N ASN A 171 -2.40 9.46 -6.43
CA ASN A 171 -1.26 8.57 -6.68
C ASN A 171 -0.14 9.27 -7.46
N SER A 172 -0.11 10.59 -7.49
CA SER A 172 0.93 11.35 -8.18
C SER A 172 1.22 12.63 -7.45
N THR A 173 2.51 12.91 -7.25
CA THR A 173 2.97 14.20 -6.71
C THR A 173 3.02 15.29 -7.78
N ASN A 174 3.03 14.88 -9.06
CA ASN A 174 3.15 15.78 -10.21
C ASN A 174 1.78 16.28 -10.71
N SER A 175 0.71 15.77 -10.13
CA SER A 175 -0.66 16.12 -10.47
C SER A 175 -1.48 16.33 -9.20
N ARG A 176 -2.54 17.13 -9.31
CA ARG A 176 -3.59 17.20 -8.28
C ARG A 176 -4.81 16.35 -8.65
N THR A 177 -4.74 15.62 -9.76
CA THR A 177 -5.80 14.72 -10.21
C THR A 177 -5.91 13.55 -9.26
N THR A 178 -7.10 13.37 -8.72
CA THR A 178 -7.49 12.21 -7.93
C THR A 178 -8.27 11.22 -8.78
N TYR A 179 -8.24 9.95 -8.39
CA TYR A 179 -8.98 8.88 -9.05
C TYR A 179 -10.05 8.33 -8.11
N PRO A 180 -11.31 8.16 -8.57
CA PRO A 180 -12.35 7.61 -7.71
C PRO A 180 -12.03 6.17 -7.34
N VAL A 181 -12.10 5.85 -6.05
CA VAL A 181 -12.05 4.47 -5.57
C VAL A 181 -13.49 3.95 -5.54
N LYS A 182 -13.78 2.93 -6.35
CA LYS A 182 -15.10 2.33 -6.37
C LYS A 182 -15.31 1.57 -5.06
N LEU A 183 -16.21 2.09 -4.22
CA LEU A 183 -16.80 1.33 -3.12
C LEU A 183 -17.88 0.41 -3.72
N PHE A 184 -17.98 -0.81 -3.19
CA PHE A 184 -18.82 -1.95 -3.63
C PHE A 184 -20.01 -1.60 -4.53
#